data_AF-A0A7W1LM46-F1
#
_entry.id   AF-A0A7W1LM46-F1
#
_cell.length_a   1.000
_cell.length_b   1.000
_cell.length_c   1.000
_cell.angle_alpha   90.00
_cell.angle_beta   90.00
_cell.angle_gamma   90.00
#
_symmetry.space_group_name_H-M   'P 1'
#
loop_
_entity.id
_entity.type
_entity.pdbx_description
1 polymer ?
#
loop_
_entity_poly.entity_id
_entity_poly.type
_entity_poly.pdbx_seq_one_letter_code
_entity_poly.pdbx_strand_id
1 'polypeptide(L)'
;VTLRGLYDFAVDEYRLPGSPAARIRIRRPRSQARIHALTLVELRAFLTSADHAGPRTTALAWLLATTGIRISEACSAHINDISDTTTEPWLVVTCKNSLRRSVPLHPGTWTRLQPLLTAATGPLFATRSGRPLDRQAAARELTAVATAARISSRFSPHVLRHTFVTLARHTGCALEDVQDAAGHANPATTRAYDRTLQQHADHPAHRILLALRHPDTGHPPQPGPQVLTATEAAS
;
A
#
# COMPACT_ATOMS: atom_id res chain seq x y z
N VAL A 1 -9.50 19.94 -9.60
CA VAL A 1 -10.74 20.72 -9.42
C VAL A 1 -10.32 22.17 -9.49
N THR A 2 -10.36 22.77 -10.69
CA THR A 2 -9.34 23.80 -10.97
C THR A 2 -9.77 25.00 -11.79
N LEU A 3 -11.07 25.26 -12.01
CA LEU A 3 -11.67 26.56 -12.43
C LEU A 3 -13.01 26.28 -13.14
N ARG A 4 -13.04 25.32 -14.07
CA ARG A 4 -14.27 24.93 -14.78
C ARG A 4 -15.38 24.48 -13.82
N GLY A 5 -15.08 23.52 -12.95
CA GLY A 5 -16.05 23.06 -11.95
C GLY A 5 -16.48 24.12 -10.92
N LEU A 6 -15.68 25.17 -10.70
CA LEU A 6 -16.08 26.31 -9.87
C LEU A 6 -17.10 27.20 -10.60
N TYR A 7 -16.87 27.49 -11.88
CA TYR A 7 -17.79 28.29 -12.68
C TYR A 7 -19.06 27.54 -13.05
N ASP A 8 -19.01 26.23 -13.24
CA ASP A 8 -20.21 25.41 -13.46
C ASP A 8 -21.09 25.43 -12.20
N PHE A 9 -20.50 25.26 -11.01
CA PHE A 9 -21.21 25.47 -9.74
C PHE A 9 -21.80 26.88 -9.61
N ALA A 10 -21.08 27.91 -10.07
CA ALA A 10 -21.58 29.28 -9.99
C ALA A 10 -22.67 29.61 -11.02
N VAL A 11 -22.73 28.91 -12.15
CA VAL A 11 -23.88 28.95 -13.06
C VAL A 11 -25.10 28.33 -12.38
N ASP A 12 -24.91 27.18 -11.72
CA ASP A 12 -26.01 26.42 -11.10
C ASP A 12 -26.55 27.11 -9.84
N GLU A 13 -25.67 27.53 -8.91
CA GLU A 13 -26.07 28.12 -7.62
C GLU A 13 -26.28 29.63 -7.66
N TYR A 14 -25.45 30.36 -8.42
CA TYR A 14 -25.46 31.82 -8.46
C TYR A 14 -26.05 32.38 -9.76
N ARG A 15 -26.66 31.53 -10.59
CA ARG A 15 -27.37 31.89 -11.84
C ARG A 15 -26.57 32.77 -12.78
N LEU A 16 -25.26 32.52 -12.88
CA LEU A 16 -24.48 33.16 -13.93
C LEU A 16 -25.04 32.78 -15.30
N PRO A 17 -25.09 33.72 -16.27
CA PRO A 17 -25.65 33.46 -17.59
C PRO A 17 -24.88 32.40 -18.39
N GLY A 18 -23.65 32.06 -17.96
CA GLY A 18 -22.88 30.95 -18.49
C GLY A 18 -21.48 30.90 -17.91
N SER A 19 -20.85 29.73 -17.99
CA SER A 19 -19.50 29.49 -17.46
C SER A 19 -18.45 30.15 -18.38
N PRO A 20 -17.67 31.14 -17.91
CA PRO A 20 -16.58 31.74 -18.70
C PRO A 20 -15.50 30.71 -19.09
N ALA A 21 -15.42 29.62 -18.34
CA ALA A 21 -14.52 28.50 -18.60
C ALA A 21 -15.06 27.50 -19.64
N ALA A 22 -16.30 27.66 -20.14
CA ALA A 22 -16.95 26.70 -21.03
C ALA A 22 -16.13 26.40 -22.29
N ARG A 23 -15.49 27.42 -22.87
CA ARG A 23 -14.69 27.32 -24.11
C ARG A 23 -13.21 27.00 -23.87
N ILE A 24 -12.76 26.90 -22.62
CA ILE A 24 -11.38 26.55 -22.31
C ILE A 24 -11.18 25.05 -22.61
N ARG A 25 -10.52 24.73 -23.73
CA ARG A 25 -10.11 23.35 -24.02
C ARG A 25 -9.08 22.91 -22.98
N ILE A 26 -9.52 22.13 -22.01
CA ILE A 26 -8.62 21.40 -21.11
C ILE A 26 -7.94 20.34 -21.97
N ARG A 27 -6.69 20.55 -22.35
CA ARG A 27 -5.86 19.44 -22.84
C ARG A 27 -5.79 18.43 -21.71
N ARG A 28 -6.47 17.28 -21.86
CA ARG A 28 -6.20 16.13 -20.99
C ARG A 28 -4.70 15.90 -21.08
N PRO A 29 -3.95 15.93 -19.97
CA PRO A 29 -2.55 15.58 -20.01
C PRO A 29 -2.44 14.27 -20.79
N ARG A 30 -1.57 14.22 -21.81
CA ARG A 30 -1.22 12.95 -22.47
C ARG A 30 -0.96 11.95 -21.36
N SER A 31 -1.57 10.77 -21.47
CA SER A 31 -1.54 9.66 -20.49
C SER A 31 -0.35 9.81 -19.54
N GLN A 32 -0.62 10.04 -18.24
CA GLN A 32 0.42 10.08 -17.22
C GLN A 32 1.44 8.99 -17.54
N ALA A 33 2.73 9.37 -17.61
CA ALA A 33 3.81 8.41 -17.87
C ALA A 33 3.55 7.17 -17.03
N ARG A 34 3.43 6.00 -17.69
CA ARG A 34 3.10 4.75 -16.99
C ARG A 34 4.12 4.58 -15.88
N ILE A 35 3.67 4.61 -14.63
CA ILE A 35 4.52 4.27 -13.49
C ILE A 35 4.98 2.84 -13.75
N HIS A 36 6.27 2.62 -13.88
CA HIS A 36 6.80 1.28 -14.09
C HIS A 36 6.81 0.55 -12.75
N ALA A 37 6.08 -0.56 -12.65
CA ALA A 37 6.17 -1.46 -11.51
C ALA A 37 7.52 -2.18 -11.54
N LEU A 38 8.08 -2.46 -10.37
CA LEU A 38 9.25 -3.33 -10.26
C LEU A 38 8.85 -4.76 -10.60
N THR A 39 9.73 -5.47 -11.30
CA THR A 39 9.66 -6.93 -11.42
C THR A 39 9.91 -7.60 -10.06
N LEU A 40 9.62 -8.90 -9.93
CA LEU A 40 9.94 -9.66 -8.71
C LEU A 40 11.44 -9.63 -8.38
N VAL A 41 12.29 -9.70 -9.41
CA VAL A 41 13.76 -9.65 -9.27
C VAL A 41 14.20 -8.28 -8.75
N GLU A 42 13.68 -7.19 -9.34
CA GLU A 42 13.98 -5.82 -8.87
C GLU A 42 13.43 -5.55 -7.48
N LEU A 43 12.22 -6.03 -7.15
CA LEU A 43 11.65 -5.89 -5.81
C LEU A 43 12.50 -6.65 -4.78
N ARG A 44 12.97 -7.85 -5.11
CA ARG A 44 13.89 -8.61 -4.26
C ARG A 44 15.20 -7.85 -4.05
N ALA A 45 15.81 -7.35 -5.12
CA ALA A 45 17.03 -6.54 -5.03
C ALA A 45 16.82 -5.27 -4.18
N PHE A 46 15.67 -4.61 -4.33
CA PHE A 46 15.28 -3.46 -3.53
C PHE A 46 15.21 -3.80 -2.03
N LEU A 47 14.49 -4.86 -1.67
CA LEU A 47 14.30 -5.27 -0.28
C LEU A 47 15.61 -5.77 0.36
N THR A 48 16.44 -6.50 -0.39
CA THR A 48 17.79 -6.88 0.05
C THR A 48 18.65 -5.64 0.29
N SER A 49 18.62 -4.65 -0.61
CA SER A 49 19.34 -3.39 -0.38
C SER A 49 18.78 -2.61 0.83
N ALA A 50 17.47 -2.65 1.04
CA ALA A 50 16.80 -1.99 2.18
C ALA A 50 17.23 -2.59 3.53
N ASP A 51 17.46 -3.90 3.60
CA ASP A 51 17.93 -4.59 4.80
C ASP A 51 19.31 -4.07 5.28
N HIS A 52 20.07 -3.38 4.42
CA HIS A 52 21.35 -2.72 4.77
C HIS A 52 21.24 -1.22 5.07
N ALA A 53 20.05 -0.60 4.92
CA ALA A 53 19.85 0.85 5.06
C ALA A 53 19.53 1.32 6.49
N GLY A 54 19.52 0.40 7.46
CA GLY A 54 19.18 0.63 8.86
C GLY A 54 17.71 0.36 9.19
N PRO A 55 17.40 0.06 10.46
CA PRO A 55 16.15 -0.59 10.86
C PRO A 55 14.89 0.18 10.45
N ARG A 56 14.90 1.52 10.56
CA ARG A 56 13.77 2.37 10.15
C ARG A 56 13.49 2.26 8.65
N THR A 57 14.53 2.44 7.84
CA THR A 57 14.42 2.40 6.37
C THR A 57 14.02 1.00 5.90
N THR A 58 14.63 -0.03 6.49
CA THR A 58 14.28 -1.43 6.25
C THR A 58 12.79 -1.68 6.50
N ALA A 59 12.30 -1.34 7.70
CA ALA A 59 10.90 -1.55 8.07
C ALA A 59 9.93 -0.80 7.15
N LEU A 60 10.25 0.44 6.80
CA LEU A 60 9.43 1.27 5.91
C LEU A 60 9.37 0.68 4.50
N ALA A 61 10.51 0.27 3.95
CA ALA A 61 10.61 -0.34 2.64
C ALA A 61 9.77 -1.62 2.54
N TRP A 62 9.91 -2.51 3.53
CA TRP A 62 9.13 -3.74 3.62
C TRP A 62 7.64 -3.46 3.77
N LEU A 63 7.24 -2.57 4.68
CA LEU A 63 5.84 -2.22 4.89
C LEU A 63 5.18 -1.73 3.60
N LEU A 64 5.79 -0.78 2.89
CA LEU A 64 5.24 -0.23 1.64
C LEU A 64 5.18 -1.27 0.52
N ALA A 65 6.21 -2.11 0.40
CA ALA A 65 6.31 -3.14 -0.62
C ALA A 65 5.28 -4.27 -0.44
N THR A 66 4.98 -4.64 0.80
CA THR A 66 4.14 -5.81 1.10
C THR A 66 2.68 -5.45 1.34
N THR A 67 2.37 -4.24 1.79
CA THR A 67 0.98 -3.82 2.08
C THR A 67 0.40 -2.85 1.06
N GLY A 68 1.26 -2.27 0.21
CA GLY A 68 0.84 -1.28 -0.78
C GLY A 68 0.30 0.02 -0.21
N ILE A 69 0.39 0.27 1.10
CA ILE A 69 -0.09 1.52 1.71
C ILE A 69 0.65 2.75 1.14
N ARG A 70 0.04 3.93 1.24
CA ARG A 70 0.71 5.17 0.78
C ARG A 70 1.81 5.54 1.78
N ILE A 71 2.90 6.14 1.29
CA ILE A 71 3.97 6.65 2.16
C ILE A 71 3.46 7.66 3.20
N SER A 72 2.45 8.47 2.86
CA SER A 72 1.82 9.39 3.83
C SER A 72 1.08 8.65 4.95
N GLU A 73 0.47 7.52 4.64
CA GLU A 73 -0.22 6.67 5.63
C GLU A 73 0.81 6.02 6.55
N ALA A 74 1.91 5.48 5.98
CA ALA A 74 3.02 4.92 6.76
C ALA A 74 3.66 5.97 7.69
N CYS A 75 3.99 7.16 7.18
CA CYS A 75 4.61 8.23 7.97
C CYS A 75 3.70 8.79 9.08
N SER A 76 2.38 8.60 8.97
CA SER A 76 1.41 9.05 9.97
C SER A 76 0.96 7.94 10.92
N ALA A 77 1.46 6.71 10.75
CA ALA A 77 1.10 5.58 11.60
C ALA A 77 1.76 5.68 12.97
N HIS A 78 1.06 5.22 14.00
CA HIS A 78 1.56 5.13 15.36
C HIS A 78 1.77 3.68 15.80
N ILE A 79 2.60 3.48 16.82
CA ILE A 79 2.84 2.16 17.42
C ILE A 79 1.53 1.55 17.95
N ASN A 80 0.68 2.38 18.57
CA ASN A 80 -0.62 1.96 19.09
C ASN A 80 -1.69 1.74 18.01
N ASP A 81 -1.37 1.92 16.73
CA ASP A 81 -2.22 1.47 15.62
C ASP A 81 -1.99 -0.02 15.28
N ILE A 82 -1.01 -0.68 15.91
CA ILE A 82 -0.74 -2.10 15.71
C ILE A 82 -1.58 -2.91 16.69
N SER A 83 -2.40 -3.84 16.17
CA SER A 83 -3.16 -4.81 16.98
C SER A 83 -2.63 -6.22 16.81
N ASP A 84 -3.03 -7.11 17.72
CA ASP A 84 -2.84 -8.56 17.61
C ASP A 84 -1.37 -9.00 17.50
N THR A 85 -0.49 -8.39 18.31
CA THR A 85 0.98 -8.54 18.25
C THR A 85 1.51 -9.94 18.61
N THR A 86 0.65 -10.86 19.06
CA THR A 86 1.03 -12.19 19.57
C THR A 86 0.95 -13.30 18.51
N THR A 87 0.03 -13.21 17.56
CA THR A 87 -0.21 -14.26 16.54
C THR A 87 -0.12 -13.70 15.13
N GLU A 88 -0.99 -12.75 14.82
CA GLU A 88 -1.22 -12.24 13.47
C GLU A 88 -1.34 -10.72 13.51
N PRO A 89 -0.22 -9.98 13.54
CA PRO A 89 -0.26 -8.54 13.76
C PRO A 89 -0.92 -7.81 12.59
N TRP A 90 -1.71 -6.80 12.91
CA TRP A 90 -2.37 -5.91 11.96
C TRP A 90 -1.98 -4.47 12.23
N LEU A 91 -1.83 -3.67 11.17
CA LEU A 91 -1.65 -2.22 11.27
C LEU A 91 -2.93 -1.52 10.82
N VAL A 92 -3.48 -0.68 11.68
CA VAL A 92 -4.61 0.20 11.32
C VAL A 92 -4.07 1.49 10.71
N VAL A 93 -4.31 1.71 9.42
CA VAL A 93 -3.87 2.92 8.72
C VAL A 93 -5.01 3.92 8.57
N THR A 94 -4.71 5.19 8.86
CA THR A 94 -5.64 6.31 8.63
C THR A 94 -5.46 6.84 7.21
N CYS A 95 -6.49 6.66 6.40
CA CYS A 95 -6.55 7.06 5.00
C CYS A 95 -7.04 8.51 4.85
N LYS A 96 -7.04 8.99 3.59
CA LYS A 96 -7.69 10.26 3.25
C LYS A 96 -9.15 10.26 3.72
N ASN A 97 -9.62 11.41 4.21
CA ASN A 97 -10.95 11.61 4.80
C ASN A 97 -11.17 10.91 6.15
N SER A 98 -10.10 10.62 6.90
CA SER A 98 -10.16 10.00 8.23
C SER A 98 -10.76 8.58 8.26
N LEU A 99 -10.88 7.94 7.10
CA LEU A 99 -11.28 6.54 7.01
C LEU A 99 -10.14 5.66 7.54
N ARG A 100 -10.46 4.62 8.32
CA ARG A 100 -9.47 3.66 8.83
C ARG A 100 -9.63 2.32 8.12
N ARG A 101 -8.52 1.65 7.86
CA ARG A 101 -8.49 0.25 7.37
C ARG A 101 -7.36 -0.51 8.03
N SER A 102 -7.55 -1.81 8.22
CA SER A 102 -6.48 -2.69 8.74
C SER A 102 -5.71 -3.29 7.57
N VAL A 103 -4.40 -3.41 7.69
CA VAL A 103 -3.54 -4.19 6.78
C VAL A 103 -2.77 -5.23 7.58
N PRO A 104 -2.67 -6.48 7.11
CA PRO A 104 -1.95 -7.51 7.82
C PRO A 104 -0.44 -7.27 7.73
N LEU A 105 0.25 -7.45 8.85
CA LEU A 105 1.70 -7.38 8.93
C LEU A 105 2.26 -8.79 8.82
N HIS A 106 2.48 -9.24 7.59
CA HIS A 106 3.07 -10.56 7.34
C HIS A 106 4.42 -10.73 8.10
N PRO A 107 4.78 -11.94 8.57
CA PRO A 107 5.98 -12.19 9.37
C PRO A 107 7.25 -11.46 8.91
N GLY A 108 7.56 -11.49 7.60
CA GLY A 108 8.71 -10.78 7.05
C GLY A 108 8.71 -9.26 7.28
N THR A 109 7.53 -8.62 7.25
CA THR A 109 7.38 -7.19 7.57
C THR A 109 7.40 -6.98 9.08
N TRP A 110 6.69 -7.83 9.83
CA TRP A 110 6.59 -7.74 11.29
C TRP A 110 7.96 -7.81 11.99
N THR A 111 8.79 -8.79 11.64
CA THR A 111 10.15 -8.94 12.20
C THR A 111 11.00 -7.68 12.02
N ARG A 112 10.77 -6.92 10.95
CA ARG A 112 11.50 -5.69 10.66
C ARG A 112 10.90 -4.46 11.35
N LEU A 113 9.63 -4.49 11.71
CA LEU A 113 8.98 -3.46 12.52
C LEU A 113 9.32 -3.58 14.01
N GLN A 114 9.50 -4.80 14.53
CA GLN A 114 9.77 -5.05 15.96
C GLN A 114 10.91 -4.19 16.55
N PRO A 115 12.07 -3.99 15.88
CA PRO A 115 13.13 -3.12 16.40
C PRO A 115 12.73 -1.65 16.59
N LEU A 116 11.64 -1.20 15.97
CA LEU A 116 11.12 0.17 16.11
C LEU A 116 10.15 0.32 17.29
N LEU A 117 9.67 -0.79 17.86
CA LEU A 117 8.66 -0.81 18.92
C LEU A 117 9.30 -0.68 20.31
N THR A 118 10.13 0.35 20.49
CA THR A 118 10.87 0.58 21.74
C THR A 118 10.05 1.30 22.81
N ALA A 119 8.90 1.87 22.43
CA ALA A 119 7.95 2.53 23.32
C ALA A 119 6.54 1.97 23.10
N ALA A 120 5.67 2.09 24.10
CA ALA A 120 4.29 1.64 24.00
C ALA A 120 3.44 2.50 23.04
N THR A 121 3.80 3.77 22.87
CA THR A 121 3.06 4.73 22.03
C THR A 121 4.02 5.67 21.31
N GLY A 122 3.52 6.35 20.27
CA GLY A 122 4.29 7.32 19.49
C GLY A 122 4.33 6.98 18.00
N PRO A 123 5.03 7.79 17.18
CA PRO A 123 5.12 7.55 15.75
C PRO A 123 5.81 6.23 15.45
N LEU A 124 5.23 5.41 14.57
CA LEU A 124 5.83 4.14 14.16
C LEU A 124 7.18 4.36 13.45
N PHE A 125 7.25 5.42 12.65
CA PHE A 125 8.49 5.86 12.01
C PHE A 125 8.88 7.21 12.59
N ALA A 126 9.84 7.21 13.51
CA ALA A 126 10.35 8.41 14.15
C ALA A 126 11.72 8.82 13.62
N THR A 127 11.99 10.12 13.65
CA THR A 127 13.33 10.70 13.55
C THR A 127 14.13 10.40 14.82
N ARG A 128 15.45 10.65 14.80
CA ARG A 128 16.29 10.51 16.00
C ARG A 128 15.86 11.43 17.17
N SER A 129 15.09 12.47 16.88
CA SER A 129 14.51 13.39 17.88
C SER A 129 13.16 12.93 18.45
N GLY A 130 12.66 11.75 18.04
CA GLY A 130 11.33 11.24 18.44
C GLY A 130 10.15 11.82 17.65
N ARG A 131 10.37 12.83 16.79
CA ARG A 131 9.33 13.40 15.92
C ARG A 131 8.96 12.44 14.78
N PRO A 132 7.72 12.48 14.26
CA PRO A 132 7.33 11.70 13.08
C PRO A 132 8.28 11.91 11.89
N LEU A 133 8.54 10.83 11.14
CA LEU A 133 9.35 10.87 9.94
C LEU A 133 8.61 11.63 8.83
N ASP A 134 9.23 12.68 8.32
CA ASP A 134 8.69 13.45 7.21
C ASP A 134 8.62 12.61 5.91
N ARG A 135 7.55 12.81 5.14
CA ARG A 135 7.28 12.09 3.90
C ARG A 135 8.37 12.27 2.84
N GLN A 136 8.94 13.48 2.73
CA GLN A 136 10.01 13.75 1.76
C GLN A 136 11.34 13.15 2.23
N ALA A 137 11.61 13.17 3.54
CA ALA A 137 12.75 12.44 4.12
C ALA A 137 12.66 10.94 3.84
N ALA A 138 11.51 10.33 4.15
CA ALA A 138 11.21 8.93 3.86
C ALA A 138 11.36 8.60 2.37
N ALA A 139 10.85 9.45 1.47
CA ALA A 139 10.98 9.25 0.03
C ALA A 139 12.45 9.30 -0.45
N ARG A 140 13.27 10.18 0.14
CA ARG A 140 14.70 10.26 -0.15
C ARG A 140 15.45 9.01 0.30
N GLU A 141 15.16 8.51 1.50
CA GLU A 141 15.73 7.25 2.02
C GLU A 141 15.41 6.07 1.09
N LEU A 142 14.15 5.91 0.67
CA LEU A 142 13.75 4.85 -0.25
C LEU A 142 14.35 5.01 -1.65
N THR A 143 14.56 6.25 -2.10
CA THR A 143 15.23 6.51 -3.38
C THR A 143 16.70 6.10 -3.32
N ALA A 144 17.39 6.37 -2.22
CA ALA A 144 18.77 5.92 -2.01
C ALA A 144 18.87 4.38 -2.02
N VAL A 145 17.91 3.68 -1.40
CA VAL A 145 17.80 2.22 -1.47
C VAL A 145 17.63 1.74 -2.92
N ALA A 146 16.74 2.36 -3.68
CA ALA A 146 16.53 1.99 -5.08
C ALA A 146 17.78 2.20 -5.94
N THR A 147 18.53 3.29 -5.70
CA THR A 147 19.81 3.55 -6.35
C THR A 147 20.85 2.48 -5.99
N ALA A 148 20.96 2.13 -4.71
CA ALA A 148 21.87 1.07 -4.25
C ALA A 148 21.51 -0.31 -4.85
N ALA A 149 20.22 -0.57 -5.05
CA ALA A 149 19.71 -1.76 -5.75
C ALA A 149 19.87 -1.72 -7.29
N ARG A 150 20.49 -0.67 -7.84
CA ARG A 150 20.69 -0.46 -9.30
C ARG A 150 19.39 -0.44 -10.11
N ILE A 151 18.31 0.06 -9.52
CA ILE A 151 17.03 0.23 -10.23
C ILE A 151 17.14 1.47 -11.13
N SER A 152 17.13 1.25 -12.44
CA SER A 152 17.39 2.26 -13.46
C SER A 152 16.20 3.21 -13.71
N SER A 153 15.00 2.81 -13.30
CA SER A 153 13.79 3.61 -13.48
C SER A 153 13.70 4.77 -12.48
N ARG A 154 12.95 5.82 -12.83
CA ARG A 154 12.65 6.91 -11.89
C ARG A 154 11.86 6.35 -10.71
N PHE A 155 12.56 6.07 -9.62
CA PHE A 155 11.95 5.56 -8.41
C PHE A 155 11.18 6.66 -7.67
N SER A 156 10.02 6.30 -7.13
CA SER A 156 9.28 7.09 -6.15
C SER A 156 8.48 6.13 -5.26
N PRO A 157 7.99 6.56 -4.09
CA PRO A 157 7.16 5.69 -3.25
C PRO A 157 5.91 5.14 -3.94
N HIS A 158 5.41 5.82 -4.98
CA HIS A 158 4.30 5.32 -5.81
C HIS A 158 4.69 4.10 -6.65
N VAL A 159 5.97 3.91 -6.97
CA VAL A 159 6.48 2.71 -7.64
C VAL A 159 6.23 1.48 -6.77
N LEU A 160 6.60 1.49 -5.48
CA LEU A 160 6.36 0.36 -4.58
C LEU A 160 4.88 -0.03 -4.48
N ARG A 161 4.01 0.97 -4.37
CA ARG A 161 2.57 0.73 -4.38
C ARG A 161 2.08 0.13 -5.70
N HIS A 162 2.58 0.63 -6.83
CA HIS A 162 2.21 0.09 -8.14
C HIS A 162 2.76 -1.32 -8.34
N THR A 163 3.97 -1.60 -7.84
CA THR A 163 4.57 -2.93 -7.75
C THR A 163 3.69 -3.89 -6.97
N PHE A 164 3.24 -3.50 -5.77
CA PHE A 164 2.32 -4.30 -4.96
C PHE A 164 1.06 -4.68 -5.75
N VAL A 165 0.37 -3.69 -6.33
CA VAL A 165 -0.84 -3.93 -7.12
C VAL A 165 -0.57 -4.84 -8.33
N THR A 166 0.51 -4.60 -9.05
CA THR A 166 0.85 -5.37 -10.26
C THR A 166 1.20 -6.81 -9.93
N LEU A 167 2.07 -7.02 -8.94
CA LEU A 167 2.49 -8.35 -8.52
C LEU A 167 1.36 -9.15 -7.88
N ALA A 168 0.52 -8.52 -7.06
CA ALA A 168 -0.67 -9.15 -6.50
C ALA A 168 -1.61 -9.69 -7.59
N ARG A 169 -1.81 -8.93 -8.66
CA ARG A 169 -2.60 -9.40 -9.80
C ARG A 169 -1.90 -10.52 -10.56
N HIS A 170 -0.59 -10.43 -10.74
CA HIS A 170 0.20 -11.47 -11.42
C HIS A 170 0.22 -12.79 -10.63
N THR A 171 0.15 -12.73 -9.30
CA THR A 171 0.04 -13.92 -8.44
C THR A 171 -1.40 -14.46 -8.36
N GLY A 172 -2.35 -13.94 -9.13
CA GLY A 172 -3.70 -14.46 -9.23
C GLY A 172 -4.65 -14.03 -8.10
N CYS A 173 -4.35 -12.95 -7.36
CA CYS A 173 -5.34 -12.33 -6.48
C CYS A 173 -6.49 -11.72 -7.29
N ALA A 174 -7.71 -11.82 -6.77
CA ALA A 174 -8.87 -11.15 -7.37
C ALA A 174 -8.65 -9.63 -7.38
N LEU A 175 -9.17 -8.95 -8.40
CA LEU A 175 -8.95 -7.51 -8.56
C LEU A 175 -9.50 -6.72 -7.36
N GLU A 176 -10.62 -7.19 -6.82
CA GLU A 176 -11.33 -6.66 -5.67
C GLU A 176 -10.43 -6.71 -4.43
N ASP A 177 -9.81 -7.85 -4.13
CA ASP A 177 -8.89 -8.00 -2.99
C ASP A 177 -7.67 -7.09 -3.12
N VAL A 178 -7.15 -6.92 -4.35
CA VAL A 178 -6.04 -6.00 -4.62
C VAL A 178 -6.45 -4.54 -4.45
N GLN A 179 -7.67 -4.19 -4.86
CA GLN A 179 -8.22 -2.83 -4.72
C GLN A 179 -8.47 -2.49 -3.25
N ASP A 180 -9.00 -3.42 -2.47
CA ASP A 180 -9.25 -3.26 -1.05
C ASP A 180 -7.93 -3.16 -0.27
N ALA A 181 -6.96 -4.04 -0.56
CA ALA A 181 -5.63 -4.02 0.05
C ALA A 181 -4.82 -2.77 -0.31
N ALA A 182 -4.94 -2.26 -1.54
CA ALA A 182 -4.30 -1.01 -1.91
C ALA A 182 -5.10 0.21 -1.37
N GLY A 183 -6.41 0.16 -1.27
CA GLY A 183 -7.26 1.28 -0.85
C GLY A 183 -7.51 2.31 -1.96
N HIS A 184 -8.02 1.87 -3.12
CA HIS A 184 -8.47 2.70 -4.27
C HIS A 184 -9.71 2.07 -4.95
N ALA A 185 -10.71 2.79 -5.48
CA ALA A 185 -10.75 4.21 -5.87
C ALA A 185 -12.15 4.90 -5.80
N ASN A 186 -13.20 4.26 -5.27
CA ASN A 186 -14.51 4.88 -5.09
C ASN A 186 -14.94 4.82 -3.62
N PRO A 187 -15.16 5.95 -2.93
CA PRO A 187 -15.69 5.97 -1.57
C PRO A 187 -17.05 5.27 -1.43
N ALA A 188 -17.80 5.15 -2.53
CA ALA A 188 -19.11 4.49 -2.55
C ALA A 188 -19.03 2.95 -2.48
N THR A 189 -17.85 2.34 -2.68
CA THR A 189 -17.68 0.87 -2.68
C THR A 189 -16.76 0.39 -1.57
N THR A 190 -16.43 1.24 -0.60
CA THR A 190 -15.66 0.82 0.58
C THR A 190 -16.58 -0.04 1.43
N ARG A 191 -16.58 -1.37 1.19
CA ARG A 191 -16.91 -2.27 2.29
C ARG A 191 -15.89 -1.95 3.36
N ALA A 192 -16.35 -1.64 4.57
CA ALA A 192 -15.46 -1.59 5.72
C ALA A 192 -14.59 -2.86 5.64
N TYR A 193 -13.26 -2.68 5.64
CA TYR A 193 -12.32 -3.79 5.56
C TYR A 193 -12.52 -4.62 6.83
N ASP A 194 -13.39 -5.61 6.74
CA ASP A 194 -13.91 -6.32 7.88
C ASP A 194 -12.93 -7.43 8.23
N ARG A 195 -12.24 -7.23 9.35
CA ARG A 195 -11.28 -8.17 9.93
C ARG A 195 -11.92 -9.55 10.16
N THR A 196 -13.25 -9.64 10.23
CA THR A 196 -13.97 -10.90 10.43
C THR A 196 -14.06 -11.78 9.18
N LEU A 197 -13.81 -11.25 7.98
CA LEU A 197 -14.02 -12.00 6.72
C LEU A 197 -12.76 -12.47 6.00
N GLN A 198 -11.56 -11.97 6.35
CA GLN A 198 -10.32 -12.30 5.64
C GLN A 198 -9.20 -12.80 6.56
N GLN A 199 -8.65 -13.95 6.21
CA GLN A 199 -7.47 -14.54 6.86
C GLN A 199 -6.18 -13.92 6.30
N HIS A 200 -5.08 -13.91 7.09
CA HIS A 200 -3.76 -13.44 6.64
C HIS A 200 -3.29 -14.11 5.33
N ALA A 201 -3.69 -15.37 5.11
CA ALA A 201 -3.34 -16.16 3.94
C ALA A 201 -3.96 -15.65 2.62
N ASP A 202 -5.15 -15.06 2.68
CA ASP A 202 -5.89 -14.58 1.51
C ASP A 202 -5.43 -13.18 1.07
N HIS A 203 -4.73 -12.45 1.96
CA HIS A 203 -4.26 -11.11 1.66
C HIS A 203 -3.18 -11.12 0.56
N PRO A 204 -3.21 -10.19 -0.41
CA PRO A 204 -2.24 -10.17 -1.51
C PRO A 204 -0.77 -10.10 -1.09
N ALA A 205 -0.48 -9.52 0.08
CA ALA A 205 0.85 -9.51 0.69
C ALA A 205 1.44 -10.91 0.83
N HIS A 206 0.64 -11.89 1.26
CA HIS A 206 1.09 -13.25 1.49
C HIS A 206 1.57 -13.90 0.19
N ARG A 207 0.78 -13.78 -0.90
CA ARG A 207 1.13 -14.35 -2.21
C ARG A 207 2.39 -13.72 -2.81
N ILE A 208 2.57 -12.40 -2.65
CA ILE A 208 3.80 -11.71 -3.08
C ILE A 208 5.01 -12.25 -2.31
N LEU A 209 4.87 -12.46 -1.00
CA LEU A 209 5.96 -12.95 -0.16
C LEU A 209 6.33 -14.40 -0.45
N LEU A 210 5.35 -15.25 -0.80
CA LEU A 210 5.61 -16.59 -1.33
C LEU A 210 6.37 -16.54 -2.66
N ALA A 211 5.97 -15.66 -3.58
CA ALA A 211 6.67 -15.48 -4.86
C ALA A 211 8.12 -14.97 -4.69
N LEU A 212 8.37 -14.12 -3.69
CA LEU A 212 9.73 -13.67 -3.36
C LEU A 212 10.64 -14.79 -2.85
N ARG A 213 10.07 -15.81 -2.18
CA ARG A 213 10.79 -17.00 -1.71
C ARG A 213 11.11 -17.99 -2.83
N HIS A 214 10.25 -18.07 -3.85
CA HIS A 214 10.36 -19.01 -4.98
C HIS A 214 10.26 -18.29 -6.33
N PRO A 215 11.31 -17.57 -6.76
CA PRO A 215 11.26 -16.76 -7.98
C PRO A 215 11.18 -17.59 -9.28
N ASP A 216 11.60 -18.86 -9.25
CA ASP A 216 11.71 -19.71 -10.45
C ASP A 216 10.41 -20.44 -10.82
N THR A 217 9.42 -20.46 -9.93
CA THR A 217 8.08 -20.96 -10.24
C THR A 217 7.27 -19.79 -10.77
N GLY A 218 7.27 -19.57 -12.09
CA GLY A 218 6.44 -18.56 -12.75
C GLY A 218 4.92 -18.76 -12.61
N HIS A 219 4.48 -19.58 -11.66
CA HIS A 219 3.10 -19.88 -11.32
C HIS A 219 2.97 -19.97 -9.80
N PRO A 220 2.02 -19.26 -9.16
CA PRO A 220 1.79 -19.42 -7.73
C PRO A 220 1.35 -20.85 -7.42
N PRO A 221 1.66 -21.41 -6.24
CA PRO A 221 1.05 -22.66 -5.80
C PRO A 221 -0.47 -22.48 -5.85
N GLN A 222 -1.14 -23.38 -6.57
CA GLN A 222 -2.60 -23.44 -6.59
C GLN A 222 -3.06 -23.65 -5.14
N PRO A 223 -4.11 -22.95 -4.67
CA PRO A 223 -4.71 -23.32 -3.39
C PRO A 223 -5.09 -24.80 -3.46
N GLY A 224 -4.62 -25.59 -2.48
CA GLY A 224 -5.00 -26.99 -2.37
C GLY A 224 -6.53 -27.13 -2.32
N PRO A 225 -7.08 -28.28 -2.75
CA PRO A 225 -8.53 -28.45 -2.82
C PRO A 225 -9.16 -28.10 -1.47
N GLN A 226 -10.09 -27.14 -1.48
CA GLN A 226 -10.90 -26.83 -0.31
C GLN A 226 -11.66 -28.10 0.06
N VAL A 227 -11.26 -28.72 1.17
CA VAL A 227 -12.04 -29.79 1.79
C VAL A 227 -13.29 -29.11 2.35
N LEU A 228 -14.36 -29.10 1.57
CA LEU A 228 -15.71 -28.83 2.05
C LEU A 228 -16.01 -29.89 3.12
N THR A 229 -15.87 -29.53 4.39
CA THR A 229 -16.40 -30.33 5.49
C THR A 229 -17.92 -30.28 5.40
N ALA A 230 -18.49 -31.34 4.84
CA ALA A 230 -19.92 -31.58 4.84
C ALA A 230 -20.39 -31.92 6.27
N THR A 231 -20.63 -30.89 7.08
CA THR A 231 -21.34 -31.02 8.35
C THR A 231 -22.20 -29.78 8.58
N GLU A 232 -23.25 -29.59 7.76
CA GLU A 232 -24.37 -28.68 8.09
C GLU A 232 -25.55 -28.91 7.12
N ALA A 233 -26.05 -30.16 7.09
CA ALA A 233 -27.34 -30.50 6.50
C ALA A 233 -28.08 -31.46 7.44
N ALA A 234 -28.43 -30.97 8.62
CA ALA A 234 -29.41 -31.58 9.52
C ALA A 234 -29.95 -30.51 10.49
N SER A 235 -30.90 -29.71 10.01
CA SER A 235 -31.99 -29.08 10.78
C SER A 235 -33.01 -28.51 9.81
#